data_AF-A0A1Y1M2P9-F1
#
_entry.id   AF-A0A1Y1M2P9-F1
#
_cell.length_a   1.000
_cell.length_b   1.000
_cell.length_c   1.000
_cell.angle_alpha   90.00
_cell.angle_beta   90.00
_cell.angle_gamma   90.00
#
_symmetry.space_group_name_H-M   'P 1'
#
loop_
_entity.id
_entity.type
_entity.pdbx_description
1 polymer ?
#
loop_
_entity_poly.entity_id
_entity_poly.type
_entity_poly.pdbx_seq_one_letter_code
_entity_poly.pdbx_strand_id
1 'polypeptide(L)'
;KPASSLVSAVTTADDQPVLTLQTSPSATPPPISPVSQQTQPQTMSFREIMSLNSSIERIAKYNETRDIFSSTDSGLATWLIYLKAQHPDISSSGPLFGAQGPR
;
A
#
# COMPACT_ATOMS: atom_id res chain seq x y z
N LYS A 1 17.49 48.85 -30.13
CA LYS A 1 17.97 47.65 -30.86
C LYS A 1 18.10 46.52 -29.84
N PRO A 2 17.48 45.33 -30.00
CA PRO A 2 16.22 44.90 -30.66
C PRO A 2 15.05 44.79 -29.63
N ALA A 3 13.76 44.89 -29.96
CA ALA A 3 12.82 43.90 -30.54
C ALA A 3 12.55 42.65 -29.66
N SER A 4 11.32 42.51 -29.13
CA SER A 4 10.35 41.51 -29.62
C SER A 4 9.30 41.10 -28.58
N SER A 5 8.05 41.31 -29.00
CA SER A 5 6.86 40.48 -28.86
C SER A 5 6.35 40.00 -27.51
N LEU A 6 5.11 40.44 -27.26
CA LEU A 6 4.04 39.76 -26.53
C LEU A 6 3.88 38.30 -26.99
N VAL A 7 3.74 37.37 -26.03
CA VAL A 7 2.76 36.30 -26.11
C VAL A 7 2.34 35.88 -24.70
N SER A 8 1.05 36.04 -24.42
CA SER A 8 0.37 35.40 -23.32
C SER A 8 0.35 33.89 -23.54
N ALA A 9 0.68 33.11 -22.53
CA ALA A 9 0.08 31.79 -22.34
C ALA A 9 -0.58 31.76 -20.96
N VAL A 10 -1.90 31.70 -21.03
CA VAL A 10 -2.87 31.57 -19.95
C VAL A 10 -2.82 30.17 -19.33
N THR A 11 -2.92 30.14 -18.00
CA THR A 11 -3.52 29.14 -17.09
C THR A 11 -3.64 27.69 -17.55
N THR A 12 -3.13 26.74 -16.74
CA THR A 12 -3.87 25.54 -16.30
C THR A 12 -3.26 24.93 -15.03
N ALA A 13 -4.12 24.74 -14.02
CA ALA A 13 -4.15 23.76 -12.91
C ALA A 13 -2.87 23.59 -12.04
N ASP A 14 -2.84 24.02 -10.79
CA ASP A 14 -3.65 23.55 -9.64
C ASP A 14 -3.29 22.12 -9.19
N ASP A 15 -2.80 22.07 -7.94
CA ASP A 15 -2.79 20.95 -6.99
C ASP A 15 -2.00 19.67 -7.32
N GLN A 16 -0.72 19.68 -6.97
CA GLN A 16 -0.08 18.49 -6.42
C GLN A 16 0.33 18.85 -4.98
N PRO A 17 -0.29 18.27 -3.94
CA PRO A 17 0.20 18.47 -2.59
C PRO A 17 1.59 17.83 -2.52
N VAL A 18 2.63 18.66 -2.46
CA VAL A 18 3.97 18.18 -2.09
C VAL A 18 3.82 17.65 -0.67
N LEU A 19 3.83 16.33 -0.52
CA LEU A 19 3.77 15.69 0.77
C LEU A 19 5.11 15.99 1.46
N THR A 20 5.20 17.11 2.17
CA THR A 20 6.33 17.38 3.04
C THR A 20 6.31 16.31 4.11
N LEU A 21 7.21 15.33 3.98
CA LEU A 21 7.46 14.32 5.00
C LEU A 21 7.92 15.05 6.27
N GLN A 22 6.97 15.35 7.15
CA GLN A 22 7.27 15.77 8.51
C GLN A 22 7.95 14.56 9.17
N THR A 23 9.28 14.61 9.30
CA THR A 23 10.04 13.67 10.10
C THR A 23 9.70 13.91 11.57
N SER A 24 8.68 13.22 12.06
CA SER A 24 8.41 13.07 13.49
C SER A 24 9.63 12.46 14.19
N PRO A 25 9.94 12.85 15.44
CA PRO A 25 11.08 12.33 16.16
C PRO A 25 10.96 10.81 16.37
N SER A 26 12.07 10.13 16.14
CA SER A 26 12.29 8.69 16.23
C SER A 26 11.55 8.02 17.40
N ALA A 27 10.41 7.40 17.13
CA ALA A 27 9.83 6.39 18.00
C ALA A 27 10.67 5.11 17.84
N THR A 28 11.41 4.73 18.88
CA THR A 28 12.12 3.45 18.95
C THR A 28 11.13 2.32 18.61
N PRO A 29 11.36 1.52 17.55
CA PRO A 29 10.47 0.42 17.24
C PRO A 29 10.51 -0.60 18.40
N PRO A 30 9.36 -1.16 18.80
CA PRO A 30 9.35 -2.25 19.78
C PRO A 30 10.17 -3.43 19.27
N PRO A 31 10.72 -4.29 20.15
CA PRO A 31 11.45 -5.48 19.74
C PRO A 31 10.53 -6.35 18.87
N ILE A 32 10.83 -6.38 17.59
CA ILE A 32 10.14 -7.22 16.61
C ILE A 32 10.51 -8.65 16.97
N SER A 33 9.60 -9.38 17.58
CA SER A 33 9.76 -10.84 17.69
C SER A 33 9.92 -11.38 16.28
N PRO A 34 10.79 -12.36 16.02
CA PRO A 34 10.94 -12.93 14.70
C PRO A 34 9.61 -13.60 14.35
N VAL A 35 8.74 -12.89 13.64
CA VAL A 35 7.67 -13.48 12.86
C VAL A 35 8.39 -14.48 11.98
N SER A 36 8.07 -15.76 12.14
CA SER A 36 8.59 -16.81 11.28
C SER A 36 8.37 -16.34 9.85
N GLN A 37 9.44 -15.93 9.18
CA GLN A 37 9.38 -15.47 7.81
C GLN A 37 8.98 -16.72 7.03
N GLN A 38 7.68 -16.90 6.80
CA GLN A 38 7.21 -17.89 5.88
C GLN A 38 7.89 -17.56 4.57
N THR A 39 8.72 -18.49 4.10
CA THR A 39 9.49 -18.33 2.87
C THR A 39 8.50 -17.96 1.78
N GLN A 40 8.49 -16.69 1.38
CA GLN A 40 7.54 -16.24 0.39
C GLN A 40 7.88 -16.97 -0.92
N PRO A 41 6.94 -17.70 -1.51
CA PRO A 41 7.19 -18.40 -2.77
C PRO A 41 7.70 -17.41 -3.82
N GLN A 42 8.85 -17.73 -4.41
CA GLN A 42 9.49 -16.89 -5.41
C GLN A 42 8.68 -16.95 -6.71
N THR A 43 7.87 -15.92 -6.97
CA THR A 43 7.08 -15.77 -8.20
C THR A 43 7.74 -14.80 -9.17
N MET A 44 7.54 -15.00 -10.47
CA MET A 44 7.88 -13.98 -11.46
C MET A 44 7.05 -12.71 -11.23
N SER A 45 7.68 -11.54 -11.40
CA SER A 45 6.95 -10.28 -11.42
C SER A 45 6.07 -10.19 -12.66
N PHE A 46 5.04 -9.34 -12.58
CA PHE A 46 4.18 -9.08 -13.74
C PHE A 46 4.97 -8.60 -14.97
N ARG A 47 6.02 -7.80 -14.78
CA ARG A 47 6.86 -7.32 -15.88
C ARG A 47 7.62 -8.47 -16.55
N GLU A 48 8.17 -9.39 -15.76
CA GLU A 48 8.87 -10.56 -16.29
C GLU A 48 7.91 -11.46 -17.06
N ILE A 49 6.71 -11.70 -16.52
CA ILE A 49 5.67 -12.47 -17.20
C ILE A 49 5.30 -11.80 -18.54
N MET A 50 5.09 -10.49 -18.56
CA MET A 50 4.77 -9.77 -19.81
C MET A 50 5.91 -9.76 -20.83
N SER A 51 7.15 -9.96 -20.39
CA SER A 51 8.32 -10.01 -21.27
C SER A 51 8.47 -11.35 -21.99
N LEU A 52 7.73 -12.39 -21.60
CA LEU A 52 7.75 -13.69 -22.28
C LEU A 52 7.14 -13.58 -23.68
N ASN A 53 7.80 -14.18 -24.67
CA ASN A 53 7.36 -14.14 -26.07
C ASN A 53 6.08 -14.97 -26.31
N SER A 54 5.83 -16.01 -25.51
CA SER A 54 4.69 -16.92 -25.69
C SER A 54 3.47 -16.49 -24.89
N SER A 55 2.36 -16.19 -25.56
CA SER A 55 1.10 -15.82 -24.91
C SER A 55 0.55 -16.92 -23.99
N ILE A 56 0.70 -18.19 -24.35
CA ILE A 56 0.25 -19.32 -23.54
C ILE A 56 1.05 -19.39 -22.23
N GLU A 57 2.36 -19.20 -22.32
CA GLU A 57 3.25 -19.19 -21.17
C GLU A 57 2.96 -18.02 -20.22
N ARG A 58 2.67 -16.84 -20.77
CA ARG A 58 2.24 -15.68 -19.98
C ARG A 58 1.00 -15.97 -19.14
N ILE A 59 -0.01 -16.58 -19.76
CA ILE A 59 -1.27 -16.93 -19.08
C ILE A 59 -0.99 -17.95 -17.97
N ALA A 60 -0.19 -18.99 -18.27
CA ALA A 60 0.17 -20.01 -17.29
C ALA A 60 0.90 -19.40 -16.07
N LYS A 61 1.93 -18.58 -16.30
CA LYS A 61 2.71 -17.93 -15.22
C LYS A 61 1.91 -16.91 -14.42
N TYR A 62 1.02 -16.17 -15.08
CA TYR A 62 0.11 -15.27 -14.39
C TYR A 62 -0.85 -16.03 -13.46
N ASN A 63 -1.45 -17.12 -13.94
CA ASN A 63 -2.36 -17.94 -13.14
C ASN A 63 -1.65 -18.61 -11.96
N GLU A 64 -0.45 -19.16 -12.18
CA GLU A 64 0.41 -19.71 -11.12
C GLU A 64 0.68 -18.66 -10.04
N THR A 65 1.09 -17.46 -10.44
CA THR A 65 1.35 -16.35 -9.52
C THR A 65 0.09 -16.00 -8.73
N ARG A 66 -1.08 -15.92 -9.39
CA ARG A 66 -2.35 -15.64 -8.71
C ARG A 66 -2.72 -16.68 -7.65
N ASP A 67 -2.53 -17.96 -7.95
CA ASP A 67 -2.79 -19.04 -7.00
C ASP A 67 -1.94 -18.91 -5.74
N ILE A 68 -0.65 -18.64 -5.93
CA ILE A 68 0.32 -18.40 -4.87
C ILE A 68 -0.09 -17.22 -3.98
N PHE A 69 -0.43 -16.07 -4.58
CA PHE A 69 -0.87 -14.90 -3.82
C PHE A 69 -2.19 -15.14 -3.08
N SER A 70 -3.09 -15.95 -3.63
CA SER A 70 -4.36 -16.28 -2.97
C SER A 70 -4.18 -17.18 -1.74
N SER A 71 -3.15 -18.03 -1.76
CA SER A 71 -2.81 -18.94 -0.66
C SER A 71 -1.85 -18.34 0.36
N THR A 72 -1.29 -17.16 0.09
CA THR A 72 -0.31 -16.51 0.96
C THR A 72 -1.01 -15.94 2.19
N ASP A 73 -0.68 -16.46 3.37
CA ASP A 73 -1.13 -15.88 4.63
C ASP A 73 -0.44 -14.53 4.86
N SER A 74 -1.24 -13.47 5.01
CA SER A 74 -0.72 -12.12 5.24
C SER A 74 -0.29 -11.89 6.70
N GLY A 75 -0.57 -12.84 7.60
CA GLY A 75 -0.41 -12.65 9.04
C GLY A 75 -1.38 -11.64 9.65
N LEU A 76 -2.31 -11.06 8.88
CA LEU A 76 -3.26 -10.05 9.36
C LEU A 76 -4.20 -10.60 10.43
N ALA A 77 -4.61 -11.87 10.31
CA ALA A 77 -5.42 -12.52 11.33
C ALA A 77 -4.66 -12.61 12.68
N THR A 78 -3.40 -13.04 12.63
CA THR A 78 -2.51 -13.09 13.81
C THR A 78 -2.28 -11.70 14.39
N TRP A 79 -2.06 -10.70 13.55
CA TRP A 79 -1.92 -9.30 13.97
C TRP A 79 -3.18 -8.79 14.67
N LEU A 80 -4.37 -9.08 14.13
CA LEU A 80 -5.65 -8.69 14.75
C LEU A 80 -5.89 -9.36 16.10
N ILE A 81 -5.40 -10.60 16.30
CA ILE A 81 -5.46 -11.29 17.59
C ILE A 81 -4.54 -10.59 18.60
N TYR A 82 -3.30 -10.31 18.21
CA TYR A 82 -2.33 -9.61 19.06
C TYR A 82 -2.78 -8.19 19.42
N LEU A 83 -3.42 -7.47 18.49
CA LEU A 83 -3.97 -6.14 18.73
C LEU A 83 -5.06 -6.15 19.79
N LYS A 84 -6.02 -7.09 19.70
CA LYS A 84 -7.09 -7.23 20.71
C LYS A 84 -6.55 -7.64 22.07
N ALA A 85 -5.52 -8.48 22.11
CA ALA A 85 -4.89 -8.90 23.37
C ALA A 85 -4.21 -7.73 24.10
N GLN A 86 -3.60 -6.80 23.37
CA GLN A 86 -2.95 -5.62 23.96
C GLN A 86 -3.92 -4.48 24.26
N HIS A 87 -4.96 -4.33 23.44
CA HIS A 87 -5.92 -3.25 23.53
C HIS A 87 -7.35 -3.81 23.69
N PRO A 88 -7.70 -4.33 24.87
CA PRO A 88 -9.03 -4.88 25.12
C PRO A 88 -10.14 -3.81 24.97
N ASP A 89 -9.79 -2.53 25.08
CA ASP A 89 -10.66 -1.36 24.87
C ASP A 89 -11.08 -1.13 23.40
N ILE A 90 -10.34 -1.68 22.43
CA ILE A 90 -10.61 -1.55 20.98
C ILE A 90 -11.70 -2.56 20.51
N SER A 91 -12.37 -3.23 21.44
CA SER A 91 -13.42 -4.21 21.13
C SER A 91 -14.70 -3.57 20.59
N SER A 92 -14.83 -3.49 19.26
CA SER A 92 -16.04 -3.35 18.40
C SER A 92 -17.11 -2.28 18.75
N SER A 93 -16.94 -1.44 19.75
CA SER A 93 -17.92 -0.40 20.11
C SER A 93 -17.23 0.83 20.70
N GLY A 94 -16.30 1.42 19.96
CA GLY A 94 -15.87 2.81 20.18
C GLY A 94 -16.72 3.75 19.31
N PRO A 95 -17.19 4.91 19.80
CA PRO A 95 -18.22 5.72 19.12
C PRO A 95 -17.81 6.34 17.78
N LEU A 96 -16.61 6.08 17.26
CA LEU A 96 -16.06 6.90 16.17
C LEU A 96 -16.66 6.61 14.78
N PHE A 97 -17.32 5.46 14.58
CA PHE A 97 -17.99 5.12 13.30
C PHE A 97 -19.51 5.35 13.31
N GLY A 98 -20.08 5.84 14.41
CA GLY A 98 -21.51 6.12 14.55
C GLY A 98 -21.78 7.61 14.67
N ALA A 99 -22.15 8.23 13.56
CA ALA A 99 -22.78 9.55 13.42
C ALA A 99 -23.21 10.24 14.73
N GLN A 100 -22.54 11.34 15.09
CA GLN A 100 -23.15 12.39 15.90
C GLN A 100 -23.17 13.69 15.09
N GLY A 101 -24.23 13.82 14.28
CA GLY A 101 -24.71 15.12 13.83
C GLY A 101 -25.44 15.82 14.98
N PRO A 102 -25.31 17.14 15.13
CA PRO A 102 -25.92 17.88 16.22
C PRO A 102 -27.44 17.93 16.05
N ARG A 103 -28.17 17.75 17.15
CA ARG A 103 -29.59 18.07 17.28
C ARG A 103 -29.77 19.46 17.86
#